data_AF-A0A932FE59-F1
#
_entry.id   AF-A0A932FE59-F1
#
_cell.length_a   1.000
_cell.length_b   1.000
_cell.length_c   1.000
_cell.angle_alpha   90.00
_cell.angle_beta   90.00
_cell.angle_gamma   90.00
#
_symmetry.space_group_name_H-M   'P 1'
#
loop_
_entity.id
_entity.type
_entity.pdbx_description
1 polymer ?
#
loop_
_entity_poly.entity_id
_entity_poly.type
_entity_poly.pdbx_seq_one_letter_code
_entity_poly.pdbx_strand_id
1 'polypeptide(L)'
;MTLYESSLKSLPRIGRGKVRDIYAVDGDKMLILVSDRLSAFDVVLSDPIPDKGRVLTEMANFWFAKLAHIVPNHLTGIDPESIVRGDEEKAQVRGRSIVVKKLEPLP
;
A
#
# COMPACT_ATOMS: atom_id res chain seq x y z
N MET A 1 -6.58 11.98 -7.61
CA MET A 1 -6.42 11.33 -8.92
C MET A 1 -6.54 9.84 -8.74
N THR A 2 -7.25 9.18 -9.64
CA THR A 2 -7.40 7.72 -9.66
C THR A 2 -6.08 7.06 -10.05
N LEU A 3 -5.66 6.02 -9.32
CA LEU A 3 -4.41 5.30 -9.54
C LEU A 3 -4.70 3.83 -9.83
N TYR A 4 -4.65 3.47 -11.11
CA TYR A 4 -4.79 2.08 -11.53
C TYR A 4 -3.51 1.29 -11.23
N GLU A 5 -2.35 1.84 -11.56
CA GLU A 5 -1.05 1.23 -11.30
C GLU A 5 -0.05 2.29 -10.82
N SER A 6 0.81 1.91 -9.87
CA SER A 6 1.90 2.79 -9.43
C SER A 6 3.18 2.53 -10.21
N SER A 7 3.99 3.58 -10.33
CA SER A 7 5.22 3.62 -11.12
C SER A 7 6.38 4.27 -10.37
N LEU A 8 6.60 3.89 -9.11
CA LEU A 8 7.72 4.40 -8.31
C LEU A 8 9.06 3.95 -8.90
N LYS A 9 9.95 4.91 -9.16
CA LYS A 9 11.34 4.72 -9.62
C LYS A 9 12.32 4.78 -8.46
N SER A 10 11.97 5.48 -7.38
CA SER A 10 12.78 5.55 -6.16
C SER A 10 12.92 4.21 -5.42
N LEU A 11 11.95 3.31 -5.57
CA LEU A 11 11.89 2.03 -4.87
C LEU A 11 11.77 0.85 -5.84
N PRO A 12 12.48 -0.27 -5.61
CA PRO A 12 12.34 -1.47 -6.43
C PRO A 12 10.99 -2.15 -6.15
N ARG A 13 10.22 -2.41 -7.21
CA ARG A 13 8.96 -3.16 -7.10
C ARG A 13 9.27 -4.64 -6.88
N ILE A 14 8.70 -5.22 -5.82
CA ILE A 14 8.89 -6.63 -5.45
C ILE A 14 7.65 -7.49 -5.70
N GLY A 15 6.49 -6.87 -5.92
CA GLY A 15 5.28 -7.62 -6.23
C GLY A 15 4.13 -6.75 -6.69
N ARG A 16 3.18 -7.38 -7.38
CA ARG A 16 1.89 -6.79 -7.73
C ARG A 16 0.81 -7.85 -7.52
N GLY A 17 -0.07 -7.60 -6.58
CA GLY A 17 -1.30 -8.37 -6.43
C GLY A 17 -2.44 -7.76 -7.25
N LYS A 18 -3.63 -8.34 -7.13
CA LYS A 18 -4.85 -7.85 -7.79
C LYS A 18 -5.11 -6.38 -7.52
N VAL A 19 -4.91 -5.93 -6.27
CA VAL A 19 -5.26 -4.57 -5.83
C VAL A 19 -4.13 -3.81 -5.12
N ARG A 20 -2.96 -4.43 -4.95
CA ARG A 20 -1.81 -3.84 -4.25
C ARG A 20 -0.55 -3.91 -5.10
N ASP A 21 0.24 -2.84 -5.08
CA ASP A 21 1.61 -2.82 -5.61
C ASP A 21 2.56 -2.76 -4.40
N ILE A 22 3.62 -3.59 -4.40
CA ILE A 22 4.52 -3.76 -3.26
C ILE A 22 5.94 -3.39 -3.69
N TYR A 23 6.58 -2.53 -2.90
CA TYR A 23 7.94 -2.06 -3.14
C TYR A 23 8.83 -2.38 -1.93
N ALA A 24 10.09 -2.74 -2.17
CA ALA A 24 11.04 -2.87 -1.08
C ALA A 24 11.53 -1.48 -0.63
N VAL A 25 11.64 -1.29 0.67
CA VAL A 25 12.18 -0.06 1.28
C VAL A 25 13.62 -0.32 1.73
N ASP A 26 13.80 -1.35 2.54
CA ASP A 26 15.10 -1.87 2.99
C ASP A 26 14.97 -3.38 3.27
N GLY A 27 15.95 -3.98 3.97
CA GLY A 27 16.02 -5.43 4.21
C GLY A 27 14.85 -6.00 5.03
N ASP A 28 14.27 -5.21 5.92
CA ASP A 28 13.23 -5.63 6.88
C ASP A 28 11.91 -4.85 6.72
N LYS A 29 11.79 -3.95 5.73
CA LYS A 29 10.58 -3.16 5.47
C LYS A 29 10.18 -3.13 4.01
N MET A 30 8.87 -2.99 3.81
CA MET A 30 8.27 -2.84 2.49
C MET A 30 7.19 -1.77 2.51
N LEU A 31 6.95 -1.16 1.36
CA LEU A 31 5.83 -0.26 1.11
C LEU A 31 4.70 -1.08 0.46
N ILE A 32 3.53 -1.08 1.09
CA ILE A 32 2.30 -1.57 0.48
C ILE A 32 1.54 -0.36 -0.04
N LEU A 33 1.36 -0.27 -1.36
CA LEU A 33 0.50 0.71 -2.00
C LEU A 33 -0.81 0.06 -2.44
N VAL A 34 -1.94 0.64 -2.03
CA VAL A 34 -3.28 0.17 -2.38
C VAL A 34 -3.78 0.96 -3.59
N SER A 35 -3.99 0.25 -4.70
CA SER A 35 -4.49 0.81 -5.96
C SER A 35 -6.02 0.94 -5.96
N ASP A 36 -6.53 1.66 -6.94
CA ASP A 36 -7.96 1.83 -7.19
C ASP A 36 -8.55 0.67 -8.04
N ARG A 37 -7.74 -0.34 -8.40
CA ARG A 37 -8.17 -1.54 -9.16
C ARG A 37 -9.19 -2.35 -8.38
N LEU A 38 -10.20 -2.87 -9.06
CA LEU A 38 -11.18 -3.79 -8.48
C LEU A 38 -10.97 -5.20 -9.06
N SER A 39 -11.22 -6.24 -8.27
CA SER A 39 -11.22 -7.61 -8.77
C SER A 39 -12.47 -8.36 -8.36
N ALA A 40 -13.05 -9.12 -9.28
CA ALA A 40 -14.18 -10.02 -9.07
C ALA A 40 -13.95 -11.31 -9.86
N PHE A 41 -14.37 -12.45 -9.31
CA PHE A 41 -14.16 -13.77 -9.93
C PHE A 41 -12.72 -14.02 -10.37
N ASP A 42 -11.77 -13.66 -9.51
CA ASP A 42 -10.32 -13.73 -9.75
C ASP A 42 -9.75 -12.89 -10.90
N VAL A 43 -10.56 -12.08 -11.56
CA VAL A 43 -10.14 -11.17 -12.64
C VAL A 43 -10.07 -9.73 -12.13
N VAL A 44 -9.02 -9.01 -12.53
CA VAL A 44 -8.91 -7.55 -12.30
C VAL A 44 -9.68 -6.82 -13.39
N LEU A 45 -10.61 -5.96 -13.00
CA LEU A 45 -11.47 -5.21 -13.91
C LEU A 45 -10.73 -3.98 -14.47
N SER A 46 -11.06 -3.58 -15.70
CA SER A 46 -10.47 -2.41 -16.37
C SER A 46 -10.81 -1.09 -15.68
N ASP A 47 -12.00 -1.01 -15.09
CA ASP A 47 -12.56 0.23 -14.55
C ASP A 47 -12.21 0.36 -13.06
N PRO A 48 -11.35 1.31 -12.68
CA PRO A 48 -11.01 1.54 -11.28
C PRO A 48 -12.16 2.22 -10.53
N ILE A 49 -12.18 2.05 -9.21
CA ILE A 49 -13.05 2.82 -8.32
C ILE A 49 -12.23 3.97 -7.73
N PRO A 50 -12.48 5.24 -8.13
CA PRO A 50 -11.71 6.38 -7.63
C PRO A 50 -11.63 6.42 -6.11
N ASP A 51 -10.42 6.69 -5.60
CA ASP A 51 -10.09 6.83 -4.17
C ASP A 51 -10.34 5.59 -3.29
N LYS A 52 -10.74 4.45 -3.86
CA LYS A 52 -10.87 3.18 -3.14
C LYS A 52 -9.59 2.82 -2.38
N GLY A 53 -8.41 3.03 -2.99
CA GLY A 53 -7.13 2.77 -2.34
C GLY A 53 -6.92 3.60 -1.07
N ARG A 54 -7.38 4.86 -1.07
CA ARG A 54 -7.32 5.75 0.10
C ARG A 54 -8.24 5.27 1.21
N VAL A 55 -9.52 5.06 0.88
CA VAL A 55 -10.54 4.61 1.84
C VAL A 55 -10.15 3.29 2.50
N LEU A 56 -9.65 2.32 1.73
CA LEU A 56 -9.24 1.03 2.28
C LEU A 56 -7.98 1.13 3.16
N THR A 57 -7.08 2.05 2.83
CA THR A 57 -5.88 2.31 3.65
C THR A 57 -6.26 2.97 4.98
N GLU A 58 -7.15 3.97 4.95
CA GLU A 58 -7.68 4.60 6.17
C GLU A 58 -8.45 3.61 7.04
N MET A 59 -9.29 2.77 6.44
CA MET A 59 -10.00 1.70 7.14
C MET A 59 -9.03 0.71 7.80
N ALA A 60 -7.97 0.29 7.09
CA ALA A 60 -6.96 -0.59 7.66
C ALA A 60 -6.23 0.07 8.84
N ASN A 61 -5.81 1.33 8.70
CA ASN A 61 -5.15 2.10 9.76
C ASN A 61 -6.04 2.25 11.00
N PHE A 62 -7.34 2.50 10.81
CA PHE A 62 -8.32 2.53 11.90
C PHE A 62 -8.32 1.22 12.68
N TRP A 63 -8.43 0.08 11.99
CA TRP A 63 -8.45 -1.24 12.65
C TRP A 63 -7.13 -1.60 13.31
N PHE A 64 -5.99 -1.29 12.68
CA PHE A 64 -4.68 -1.48 13.29
C PHE A 64 -4.54 -0.70 14.59
N ALA A 65 -4.96 0.57 14.61
CA ALA A 65 -4.94 1.39 15.82
C ALA A 65 -5.91 0.84 16.88
N LYS A 66 -7.14 0.50 16.48
CA LYS A 66 -8.18 0.02 17.39
C LYS A 66 -7.79 -1.28 18.09
N LEU A 67 -7.10 -2.19 17.38
CA LEU A 67 -6.75 -3.52 17.88
C LEU A 67 -5.30 -3.65 18.34
N ALA A 68 -4.53 -2.56 18.36
CA ALA A 68 -3.11 -2.58 18.74
C ALA A 68 -2.85 -3.14 20.16
N HIS A 69 -3.82 -3.04 21.06
CA HIS A 69 -3.76 -3.57 22.42
C HIS A 69 -4.08 -5.07 22.51
N ILE A 70 -4.61 -5.67 21.45
CA ILE A 70 -4.98 -7.10 21.38
C ILE A 70 -3.89 -7.90 20.68
N VAL A 71 -3.39 -7.40 19.55
CA VAL A 71 -2.38 -8.11 18.75
C VAL A 71 -1.39 -7.13 18.12
N PRO A 72 -0.07 -7.42 18.17
CA PRO A 72 0.92 -6.67 17.42
C PRO A 72 0.63 -6.71 15.93
N ASN A 73 0.94 -5.62 15.23
CA ASN A 73 0.80 -5.54 13.78
C ASN A 73 2.11 -5.08 13.12
N HIS A 74 2.11 -5.07 11.79
CA HIS A 74 3.30 -4.79 10.99
C HIS A 74 3.59 -3.30 10.74
N LEU A 75 2.79 -2.36 11.25
CA LEU A 75 3.01 -0.93 10.98
C LEU A 75 4.35 -0.45 11.55
N THR A 76 5.03 0.45 10.81
CA THR A 76 6.29 1.07 11.26
C THR A 76 6.12 2.52 11.71
N GLY A 77 5.05 3.20 11.28
CA GLY A 77 4.85 4.63 11.49
C GLY A 77 5.68 5.54 10.58
N ILE A 78 6.48 4.98 9.66
CA ILE A 78 7.23 5.75 8.68
C ILE A 78 6.26 6.34 7.66
N ASP A 79 6.41 7.64 7.39
CA ASP A 79 5.65 8.34 6.35
C ASP A 79 6.03 7.82 4.95
N PRO A 80 5.09 7.27 4.17
CA PRO A 80 5.36 6.85 2.80
C PRO A 80 5.92 7.97 1.90
N GLU A 81 5.58 9.23 2.14
CA GLU A 81 6.10 10.36 1.34
C GLU A 81 7.57 10.64 1.61
N SER A 82 8.13 10.19 2.75
CA SER A 82 9.53 10.41 3.11
C SER A 82 10.50 9.42 2.45
N ILE A 83 9.99 8.34 1.84
CA ILE A 83 10.81 7.27 1.23
C ILE A 83 10.75 7.27 -0.30
N VAL A 84 10.01 8.21 -0.91
CA VAL A 84 9.89 8.35 -2.37
C VAL A 84 10.45 9.69 -2.85
N ARG A 85 10.67 9.84 -4.17
CA ARG A 85 11.33 11.02 -4.75
C ARG A 85 10.39 11.78 -5.69
N GLY A 86 10.38 13.10 -5.54
CA GLY A 86 9.60 14.01 -6.39
C GLY A 86 8.10 14.01 -6.07
N ASP A 87 7.41 15.05 -6.56
CA ASP A 87 6.00 15.26 -6.23
C ASP A 87 5.07 14.26 -6.91
N GLU A 88 5.48 13.71 -8.07
CA GLU A 88 4.72 12.69 -8.79
C GLU A 88 4.60 11.40 -7.96
N GLU A 89 5.72 10.88 -7.45
CA GLU A 89 5.71 9.66 -6.63
C GLU A 89 5.00 9.90 -5.29
N LYS A 90 5.22 11.07 -4.67
CA LYS A 90 4.50 11.48 -3.45
C LYS A 90 2.99 11.48 -3.69
N ALA A 91 2.52 11.98 -4.83
CA ALA A 91 1.10 11.97 -5.17
C ALA A 91 0.52 10.55 -5.31
N GLN A 92 1.32 9.58 -5.78
CA GLN A 92 0.91 8.18 -5.88
C GLN A 92 0.81 7.48 -4.51
N VAL A 93 1.71 7.77 -3.56
CA VAL A 93 1.74 7.11 -2.24
C VAL A 93 0.80 7.74 -1.20
N ARG A 94 0.59 9.06 -1.28
CA ARG A 94 -0.13 9.85 -0.27
C ARG A 94 -1.48 9.25 0.06
N GLY A 95 -1.70 8.94 1.34
CA GLY A 95 -2.98 8.48 1.89
C GLY A 95 -3.49 7.14 1.37
N ARG A 96 -2.70 6.38 0.59
CA ARG A 96 -3.09 5.06 0.05
C ARG A 96 -1.99 4.02 0.16
N SER A 97 -1.02 4.26 1.03
CA SER A 97 0.09 3.35 1.23
C SER A 97 0.54 3.36 2.67
N ILE A 98 1.22 2.28 3.07
CA ILE A 98 1.77 2.09 4.41
C ILE A 98 3.15 1.43 4.30
N VAL A 99 4.10 1.95 5.08
CA VAL A 99 5.38 1.27 5.29
C VAL A 99 5.18 0.26 6.42
N VAL A 100 5.56 -0.98 6.15
CA VAL A 100 5.34 -2.10 7.06
C VAL A 100 6.60 -2.93 7.22
N LYS A 101 6.70 -3.63 8.34
CA LYS A 101 7.69 -4.68 8.56
C LYS A 101 7.46 -5.81 7.56
N LYS A 102 8.53 -6.29 6.95
CA LYS A 102 8.52 -7.50 6.12
C LYS A 102 8.50 -8.70 7.07
N LEU A 103 7.41 -9.46 7.04
CA LEU A 103 7.19 -10.64 7.87
C LEU A 103 6.91 -11.85 6.99
N GLU A 104 7.12 -13.05 7.53
CA GLU A 104 6.73 -14.30 6.90
C GLU A 104 5.24 -14.55 7.14
N PRO A 105 4.40 -14.65 6.09
CA PRO A 105 2.99 -15.00 6.25
C PRO A 105 2.84 -16.44 6.76
N LEU A 106 1.87 -16.66 7.64
CA LEU A 106 1.46 -18.02 7.99
C LEU A 106 0.80 -18.70 6.78
N PRO A 107 0.97 -20.02 6.60
CA PRO A 107 0.35 -20.79 5.53
C PRO A 107 -1.18 -20.88 5.67
#